data_AF-A0A4Q3J4J9-F1
#
_entry.id   AF-A0A4Q3J4J9-F1
#
_cell.length_a   1.000
_cell.length_b   1.000
_cell.length_c   1.000
_cell.angle_alpha   90.00
_cell.angle_beta   90.00
_cell.angle_gamma   90.00
#
_symmetry.space_group_name_H-M   'P 1'
#
loop_
_entity.id
_entity.type
_entity.pdbx_description
1 polymer ?
#
loop_
_entity_poly.entity_id
_entity_poly.type
_entity_poly.pdbx_seq_one_letter_code
_entity_poly.pdbx_strand_id
1 'polypeptide(L)'
;QEIRDLAHSNPVASRAVLRLFDRYRQLIEARPSGPDDERPNASGHPATEAISDFIQENANHFPSLEAAAERIRADIDSIGESLETGLRTYLDNVLGIRWQLASLPHHLARRVSPDGRTLEVSDILPAESALFTTAHFLASRLASVEIDEIIVRSRLPQADAPVLANNVLASYFAAALIMPYEPFLRAARDCRYDVERLARRFGSSFEQVCHRLTTLQRPGLQGIPLHLVRTDIAGNISKRFSLSGLAIPRHGSACPRWNVYSAFLRPGEINVQISQLPDGESYFCIARSITKGDYRHNAPRRHFSIGLGCRIEHARQMVYSDGIDLGNATQIVPVGAGCRVCPRMDCGQRAYPPADHRFRLDPAARAESIYTRMGYPASADFSGLPAT
;
A
#
# COMPACT_ATOMS: atom_id res chain seq x y z
N GLN A 1 -25.19 -12.09 -4.40
CA GLN A 1 -24.84 -13.26 -3.56
C GLN A 1 -23.71 -14.07 -4.19
N GLU A 2 -23.93 -14.68 -5.36
CA GLU A 2 -23.05 -15.70 -5.98
C GLU A 2 -21.58 -15.28 -6.16
N ILE A 3 -21.29 -14.04 -6.57
CA ILE A 3 -19.90 -13.56 -6.76
C ILE A 3 -19.17 -13.40 -5.42
N ARG A 4 -19.86 -12.96 -4.35
CA ARG A 4 -19.28 -12.87 -3.00
C ARG A 4 -19.06 -14.26 -2.43
N ASP A 5 -20.02 -15.16 -2.64
CA ASP A 5 -19.90 -16.55 -2.19
C ASP A 5 -18.73 -17.25 -2.89
N LEU A 6 -18.51 -17.00 -4.18
CA LEU A 6 -17.32 -17.49 -4.92
C LEU A 6 -16.01 -16.94 -4.33
N ALA A 7 -15.97 -15.65 -3.97
CA ALA A 7 -14.80 -14.99 -3.39
C ALA A 7 -14.39 -15.61 -2.04
N HIS A 8 -15.36 -15.96 -1.21
CA HIS A 8 -15.11 -16.55 0.11
C HIS A 8 -14.92 -18.07 0.08
N SER A 9 -15.71 -18.80 -0.72
CA SER A 9 -15.70 -20.26 -0.73
C SER A 9 -14.58 -20.86 -1.59
N ASN A 10 -14.13 -20.16 -2.64
CA ASN A 10 -13.14 -20.71 -3.56
C ASN A 10 -12.13 -19.65 -4.06
N PRO A 11 -11.16 -19.25 -3.21
CA PRO A 11 -10.21 -18.16 -3.51
C PRO A 11 -9.33 -18.41 -4.74
N VAL A 12 -9.13 -19.69 -5.11
CA VAL A 12 -8.38 -20.05 -6.33
C VAL A 12 -9.19 -19.73 -7.57
N ALA A 13 -10.49 -20.10 -7.58
CA ALA A 13 -11.40 -19.78 -8.67
C ALA A 13 -11.58 -18.25 -8.81
N SER A 14 -11.73 -17.52 -7.70
CA SER A 14 -11.85 -16.04 -7.75
C SER A 14 -10.60 -15.39 -8.35
N ARG A 15 -9.40 -15.88 -7.99
CA ARG A 15 -8.14 -15.42 -8.58
C ARG A 15 -8.05 -15.74 -10.08
N ALA A 16 -8.53 -16.90 -10.52
CA ALA A 16 -8.58 -17.24 -11.94
C ALA A 16 -9.51 -16.30 -12.72
N VAL A 17 -10.68 -15.95 -12.17
CA VAL A 17 -11.61 -14.98 -12.76
C VAL A 17 -10.98 -13.59 -12.87
N LEU A 18 -10.28 -13.13 -11.82
CA LEU A 18 -9.55 -11.85 -11.87
C LEU A 18 -8.48 -11.85 -12.97
N ARG A 19 -7.69 -12.92 -13.09
CA ARG A 19 -6.69 -13.07 -14.16
C ARG A 19 -7.32 -13.10 -15.55
N LEU A 20 -8.49 -13.73 -15.70
CA LEU A 20 -9.24 -13.73 -16.96
C LEU A 20 -9.70 -12.32 -17.31
N PHE A 21 -10.25 -11.58 -16.34
CA PHE A 21 -10.68 -10.19 -16.53
C PHE A 21 -9.52 -9.28 -16.91
N ASP A 22 -8.34 -9.45 -16.29
CA ASP A 22 -7.13 -8.71 -16.65
C ASP A 22 -6.72 -8.95 -18.11
N ARG A 23 -6.71 -10.21 -18.55
CA ARG A 23 -6.42 -10.56 -19.95
C ARG A 23 -7.47 -10.01 -20.91
N TYR A 24 -8.75 -10.09 -20.54
CA TYR A 24 -9.83 -9.53 -21.33
C TYR A 24 -9.69 -8.01 -21.50
N ARG A 25 -9.34 -7.28 -20.44
CA ARG A 25 -9.04 -5.84 -20.52
C ARG A 25 -7.84 -5.53 -21.41
N GLN A 26 -6.76 -6.29 -21.31
CA GLN A 26 -5.60 -6.14 -22.19
C GLN A 26 -5.99 -6.31 -23.66
N LEU A 27 -6.86 -7.28 -23.99
CA LEU A 27 -7.35 -7.50 -25.35
C LEU A 27 -8.23 -6.35 -25.85
N ILE A 28 -9.06 -5.75 -24.99
CA ILE A 28 -9.84 -4.55 -25.33
C ILE A 28 -8.91 -3.36 -25.56
N GLU A 29 -7.93 -3.17 -24.68
CA GLU A 29 -6.99 -2.05 -24.74
C GLU A 29 -6.06 -2.13 -25.95
N ALA A 30 -5.70 -3.35 -26.37
CA ALA A 30 -4.91 -3.63 -27.58
C ALA A 30 -5.69 -3.46 -28.91
N ARG A 31 -7.01 -3.24 -28.88
CA ARG A 31 -7.77 -2.89 -30.11
C ARG A 31 -7.50 -1.43 -30.48
N PRO A 32 -7.17 -1.13 -31.76
CA PRO A 32 -6.97 0.24 -32.21
C PRO A 32 -8.26 1.05 -31.98
N SER A 33 -8.12 2.18 -31.30
CA SER A 33 -9.21 3.06 -30.90
C SER A 33 -9.74 3.82 -32.13
N GLY A 34 -11.06 3.85 -32.31
CA GLY A 34 -11.72 4.85 -33.15
C GLY A 34 -11.71 6.24 -32.47
N PRO A 35 -11.99 7.33 -33.21
CA PRO A 35 -11.75 8.70 -32.75
C PRO A 35 -12.63 9.20 -31.58
N ASP A 36 -13.65 8.46 -31.15
CA ASP A 36 -14.66 8.91 -30.16
C ASP A 36 -14.65 8.17 -28.80
N ASP A 37 -13.64 7.36 -28.52
CA ASP A 37 -13.64 6.49 -27.33
C ASP A 37 -13.03 7.21 -26.11
N GLU A 38 -13.86 7.93 -25.33
CA GLU A 38 -13.50 8.44 -24.00
C GLU A 38 -13.25 7.27 -23.02
N ARG A 39 -12.07 6.65 -23.11
CA ARG A 39 -11.66 5.57 -22.22
C ARG A 39 -11.28 6.15 -20.85
N PRO A 40 -11.93 5.75 -19.74
CA PRO A 40 -11.47 6.11 -18.41
C PRO A 40 -10.10 5.48 -18.17
N ASN A 41 -9.10 6.35 -18.11
CA ASN A 41 -7.68 6.04 -18.00
C ASN A 41 -7.35 5.61 -16.57
N ALA A 42 -7.23 4.30 -16.33
CA ALA A 42 -6.56 3.71 -15.17
C ALA A 42 -6.50 2.17 -15.31
N SER A 43 -5.74 1.65 -16.27
CA SER A 43 -5.29 0.26 -16.24
C SER A 43 -3.82 0.22 -15.82
N GLY A 44 -3.54 -0.44 -14.69
CA GLY A 44 -2.17 -0.66 -14.25
C GLY A 44 -1.43 -1.62 -15.19
N HIS A 45 -0.12 -1.43 -15.36
CA HIS A 45 0.70 -2.34 -16.15
C HIS A 45 0.57 -3.78 -15.60
N PRO A 46 0.34 -4.82 -16.42
CA PRO A 46 0.10 -6.19 -15.96
C PRO A 46 1.18 -6.72 -15.01
N ALA A 47 2.43 -6.31 -15.23
CA ALA A 47 3.54 -6.65 -14.35
C ALA A 47 3.39 -6.05 -12.93
N THR A 48 2.90 -4.81 -12.80
CA THR A 48 2.70 -4.17 -11.49
C THR A 48 1.66 -4.92 -10.65
N GLU A 49 0.58 -5.34 -11.30
CA GLU A 49 -0.47 -6.09 -10.63
C GLU A 49 0.00 -7.51 -10.25
N ALA A 50 0.76 -8.19 -11.12
CA ALA A 50 1.38 -9.47 -10.80
C ALA A 50 2.32 -9.40 -9.59
N ILE A 51 3.05 -8.28 -9.43
CA ILE A 51 3.89 -8.04 -8.25
C ILE A 51 3.03 -7.85 -6.99
N SER A 52 1.93 -7.11 -7.06
CA SER A 52 1.02 -6.95 -5.93
C SER A 52 0.46 -8.31 -5.47
N ASP A 53 0.06 -9.15 -6.42
CA ASP A 53 -0.44 -10.51 -6.16
C ASP A 53 0.66 -11.38 -5.53
N PHE A 54 1.88 -11.34 -6.09
CA PHE A 54 3.04 -12.08 -5.58
C PHE A 54 3.38 -11.72 -4.13
N ILE A 55 3.37 -10.43 -3.79
CA ILE A 55 3.61 -9.98 -2.41
C ILE A 55 2.51 -10.50 -1.48
N GLN A 56 1.25 -10.40 -1.87
CA GLN A 56 0.11 -10.84 -1.06
C GLN A 56 0.11 -12.36 -0.86
N GLU A 57 0.50 -13.14 -1.88
CA GLU A 57 0.63 -14.60 -1.80
C GLU A 57 1.71 -15.05 -0.80
N ASN A 58 2.75 -14.25 -0.61
CA ASN A 58 3.80 -14.48 0.38
C ASN A 58 3.50 -13.82 1.74
N ALA A 59 2.26 -13.36 1.97
CA ALA A 59 1.88 -12.58 3.14
C ALA A 59 2.83 -11.40 3.43
N ASN A 60 3.42 -10.82 2.38
CA ASN A 60 4.40 -9.75 2.44
C ASN A 60 5.60 -10.05 3.37
N HIS A 61 6.05 -11.30 3.45
CA HIS A 61 7.19 -11.70 4.28
C HIS A 61 8.08 -12.71 3.54
N PHE A 62 9.38 -12.43 3.50
CA PHE A 62 10.37 -13.22 2.76
C PHE A 62 11.50 -13.69 3.70
N PRO A 63 11.41 -14.92 4.26
CA PRO A 63 12.32 -15.38 5.31
C PRO A 63 13.81 -15.36 4.93
N SER A 64 14.16 -15.74 3.70
CA SER A 64 15.56 -15.73 3.23
C SER A 64 16.14 -14.32 3.18
N LEU A 65 15.34 -13.31 2.79
CA LEU A 65 15.77 -11.92 2.78
C LEU A 65 15.88 -11.33 4.19
N GLU A 66 14.98 -11.73 5.11
CA GLU A 66 15.12 -11.37 6.53
C GLU A 66 16.43 -11.90 7.11
N ALA A 67 16.73 -13.18 6.89
CA ALA A 67 17.95 -13.81 7.38
C ALA A 67 19.21 -13.16 6.77
N ALA A 68 19.20 -12.88 5.46
CA ALA A 68 20.30 -12.19 4.79
C ALA A 68 20.50 -10.77 5.35
N ALA A 69 19.41 -10.02 5.54
CA ALA A 69 19.47 -8.68 6.10
C ALA A 69 19.95 -8.68 7.55
N GLU A 70 19.50 -9.62 8.39
CA GLU A 70 19.93 -9.74 9.79
C GLU A 70 21.41 -10.10 9.91
N ARG A 71 21.91 -11.01 9.07
CA ARG A 71 23.33 -11.36 9.01
C ARG A 71 24.19 -10.14 8.67
N ILE A 72 23.87 -9.45 7.58
CA ILE A 72 24.63 -8.26 7.14
C ILE A 72 24.48 -7.11 8.14
N ARG A 73 23.31 -6.99 8.78
CA ARG A 73 23.06 -6.00 9.83
C ARG A 73 23.96 -6.23 11.04
N ALA A 74 24.15 -7.48 11.47
CA ALA A 74 25.03 -7.80 12.59
C ALA A 74 26.49 -7.37 12.31
N ASP A 75 26.98 -7.61 11.10
CA ASP A 75 28.32 -7.18 10.69
C ASP A 75 28.43 -5.65 10.72
N ILE A 76 27.44 -4.93 10.16
CA ILE A 76 27.38 -3.45 10.15
C ILE A 76 27.37 -2.88 11.57
N ASP A 77 26.54 -3.42 12.46
CA ASP A 77 26.43 -2.97 13.85
C ASP A 77 27.72 -3.24 14.65
N SER A 78 28.50 -4.26 14.27
CA SER A 78 29.79 -4.55 14.92
C SER A 78 30.92 -3.58 14.54
N ILE A 79 30.80 -2.92 13.38
CA ILE A 79 31.85 -2.09 12.78
C ILE A 79 31.70 -0.60 13.17
N GLY A 80 30.48 -0.13 13.44
CA GLY A 80 30.20 1.29 13.68
C GLY A 80 29.18 1.56 14.78
N GLU A 81 29.31 2.72 15.42
CA GLU A 81 28.42 3.16 16.51
C GLU A 81 27.00 3.53 16.05
N SER A 82 26.86 3.89 14.78
CA SER A 82 25.58 4.20 14.15
C SER A 82 25.41 3.37 12.88
N LEU A 83 24.17 3.13 12.49
CA LEU A 83 23.86 2.41 11.25
C LEU A 83 24.51 3.09 10.04
N GLU A 84 24.50 4.43 9.96
CA GLU A 84 25.12 5.13 8.84
C GLU A 84 26.64 4.93 8.80
N THR A 85 27.32 5.11 9.94
CA THR A 85 28.77 4.93 10.05
C THR A 85 29.17 3.50 9.72
N GLY A 86 28.47 2.52 10.31
CA GLY A 86 28.72 1.11 10.03
C GLY A 86 28.49 0.78 8.55
N LEU A 87 27.45 1.34 7.92
CA LEU A 87 27.17 1.13 6.50
C LEU A 87 28.27 1.70 5.60
N ARG A 88 28.78 2.89 5.91
CA ARG A 88 29.89 3.52 5.19
C ARG A 88 31.14 2.66 5.27
N THR A 89 31.52 2.23 6.47
CA THR A 89 32.70 1.40 6.69
C THR A 89 32.55 0.01 6.09
N TYR A 90 31.36 -0.59 6.16
CA TYR A 90 31.07 -1.87 5.53
C TYR A 90 31.19 -1.80 4.01
N LEU A 91 30.64 -0.75 3.38
CA LEU A 91 30.76 -0.54 1.93
C LEU A 91 32.22 -0.41 1.49
N ASP A 92 33.03 0.33 2.25
CA ASP A 92 34.44 0.54 1.91
C ASP A 92 35.26 -0.73 2.13
N ASN A 93 35.17 -1.35 3.31
CA ASN A 93 36.00 -2.49 3.68
C ASN A 93 35.61 -3.79 2.96
N VAL A 94 34.30 -4.02 2.73
CA VAL A 94 33.82 -5.30 2.17
C VAL A 94 33.62 -5.21 0.66
N LEU A 95 33.13 -4.08 0.15
CA LEU A 95 32.84 -3.91 -1.28
C LEU A 95 33.86 -3.03 -2.02
N GLY A 96 34.76 -2.34 -1.32
CA GLY A 96 35.68 -1.38 -1.94
C GLY A 96 34.95 -0.16 -2.52
N ILE A 97 33.77 0.18 -1.98
CA ILE A 97 32.90 1.24 -2.47
C ILE A 97 32.79 2.34 -1.41
N ARG A 98 33.22 3.55 -1.75
CA ARG A 98 33.04 4.73 -0.90
C ARG A 98 31.65 5.31 -1.09
N TRP A 99 30.93 5.58 -0.01
CA TRP A 99 29.66 6.30 -0.06
C TRP A 99 29.88 7.80 0.10
N GLN A 100 29.43 8.59 -0.86
CA GLN A 100 29.45 10.06 -0.79
C GLN A 100 28.13 10.68 -1.20
N LEU A 101 27.83 11.86 -0.65
CA LEU A 101 26.77 12.72 -1.17
C LEU A 101 27.31 13.53 -2.35
N ALA A 102 26.49 13.69 -3.39
CA ALA A 102 26.86 14.42 -4.60
C ALA A 102 25.65 15.16 -5.19
N SER A 103 25.90 16.29 -5.84
CA SER A 103 24.88 17.02 -6.59
C SER A 103 24.58 16.31 -7.91
N LEU A 104 23.59 15.42 -7.87
CA LEU A 104 23.14 14.65 -9.02
C LEU A 104 22.00 15.36 -9.78
N PRO A 105 21.79 15.05 -11.08
CA PRO A 105 20.59 15.47 -11.80
C PRO A 105 19.30 15.10 -11.06
N HIS A 106 18.28 15.95 -11.14
CA HIS A 106 17.00 15.82 -10.40
C HIS A 106 16.34 14.43 -10.46
N HIS A 107 16.49 13.71 -11.57
CA HIS A 107 15.86 12.41 -11.78
C HIS A 107 16.65 11.24 -11.15
N LEU A 108 17.85 11.47 -10.60
CA LEU A 108 18.72 10.44 -10.04
C LEU A 108 18.81 10.54 -8.52
N ALA A 109 18.39 9.48 -7.83
CA ALA A 109 18.60 9.33 -6.39
C ALA A 109 20.03 8.87 -6.05
N ARG A 110 20.63 8.06 -6.93
CA ARG A 110 22.00 7.56 -6.80
C ARG A 110 22.62 7.25 -8.16
N ARG A 111 23.95 7.17 -8.19
CA ARG A 111 24.76 6.63 -9.29
C ARG A 111 26.01 5.97 -8.72
N VAL A 112 26.50 4.93 -9.39
CA VAL A 112 27.85 4.40 -9.14
C VAL A 112 28.79 5.05 -10.14
N SER A 113 29.93 5.55 -9.68
CA SER A 113 30.96 6.16 -10.53
C SER A 113 31.47 5.17 -11.60
N PRO A 114 31.98 5.66 -12.75
CA PRO A 114 32.46 4.78 -13.83
C PRO A 114 33.57 3.80 -13.41
N ASP A 115 34.39 4.17 -12.41
CA ASP A 115 35.43 3.31 -11.85
C ASP A 115 34.88 2.22 -10.91
N GLY A 116 33.58 2.23 -10.61
CA GLY A 116 32.90 1.27 -9.74
C GLY A 116 33.20 1.45 -8.24
N ARG A 117 34.01 2.43 -7.85
CA ARG A 117 34.55 2.58 -6.48
C ARG A 117 33.80 3.56 -5.61
N THR A 118 32.83 4.28 -6.16
CA THR A 118 32.11 5.33 -5.43
C THR A 118 30.62 5.23 -5.69
N LEU A 119 29.84 5.14 -4.61
CA LEU A 119 28.39 5.29 -4.62
C LEU A 119 28.06 6.76 -4.32
N GLU A 120 27.64 7.47 -5.35
CA GLU A 120 27.15 8.85 -5.26
C GLU A 120 25.66 8.82 -4.96
N VAL A 121 25.25 9.40 -3.84
CA VAL A 121 23.84 9.57 -3.46
C VAL A 121 23.49 11.06 -3.55
N SER A 122 22.31 11.37 -4.07
CA SER A 122 21.89 12.76 -4.24
C SER A 122 21.84 13.50 -2.88
N ASP A 123 22.53 14.64 -2.82
CA ASP A 123 22.65 15.52 -1.66
C ASP A 123 21.34 16.22 -1.25
N ILE A 124 20.36 16.29 -2.15
CA ILE A 124 19.02 16.85 -1.87
C ILE A 124 18.04 15.82 -1.29
N LEU A 125 18.43 14.55 -1.15
CA LEU A 125 17.57 13.56 -0.52
C LEU A 125 17.53 13.77 1.01
N PRO A 126 16.37 13.56 1.65
CA PRO A 126 16.30 13.43 3.10
C PRO A 126 17.22 12.31 3.58
N ALA A 127 17.78 12.43 4.78
CA ALA A 127 18.75 11.48 5.33
C ALA A 127 18.21 10.03 5.30
N GLU A 128 16.94 9.84 5.68
CA GLU A 128 16.28 8.53 5.66
C GLU A 128 16.10 7.95 4.25
N SER A 129 15.98 8.82 3.23
CA SER A 129 15.90 8.40 1.83
C SER A 129 17.28 8.09 1.27
N ALA A 130 18.32 8.85 1.65
CA ALA A 130 19.71 8.58 1.29
C ALA A 130 20.16 7.24 1.87
N LEU A 131 19.92 7.00 3.17
CA LEU A 131 20.23 5.75 3.86
C LEU A 131 19.53 4.55 3.19
N PHE A 132 18.24 4.67 2.92
CA PHE A 132 17.47 3.61 2.24
C PHE A 132 17.96 3.37 0.81
N THR A 133 18.31 4.42 0.08
CA THR A 133 18.89 4.31 -1.26
C THR A 133 20.22 3.55 -1.23
N THR A 134 21.04 3.76 -0.20
CA THR A 134 22.28 3.00 0.02
C THR A 134 22.01 1.54 0.41
N ALA A 135 21.10 1.29 1.35
CA ALA A 135 20.72 -0.06 1.76
C ALA A 135 20.10 -0.88 0.59
N HIS A 136 19.31 -0.24 -0.27
CA HIS A 136 18.80 -0.86 -1.48
C HIS A 136 19.92 -1.18 -2.47
N PHE A 137 20.96 -0.35 -2.57
CA PHE A 137 22.11 -0.67 -3.40
C PHE A 137 22.84 -1.92 -2.88
N LEU A 138 23.01 -2.05 -1.56
CA LEU A 138 23.56 -3.26 -0.97
C LEU A 138 22.76 -4.52 -1.29
N ALA A 139 21.42 -4.45 -1.29
CA ALA A 139 20.58 -5.58 -1.67
C ALA A 139 20.96 -6.13 -3.05
N SER A 140 21.20 -5.25 -4.02
CA SER A 140 21.58 -5.65 -5.39
C SER A 140 22.97 -6.28 -5.49
N ARG A 141 23.81 -6.14 -4.46
CA ARG A 141 25.18 -6.69 -4.42
C ARG A 141 25.31 -7.92 -3.53
N LEU A 142 24.56 -7.96 -2.43
CA LEU A 142 24.75 -8.93 -1.36
C LEU A 142 23.58 -9.89 -1.16
N ALA A 143 22.40 -9.55 -1.67
CA ALA A 143 21.20 -10.39 -1.58
C ALA A 143 20.71 -10.80 -2.97
N SER A 144 21.52 -10.65 -4.02
CA SER A 144 21.11 -10.96 -5.39
C SER A 144 20.75 -12.42 -5.56
N VAL A 145 21.49 -13.34 -4.92
CA VAL A 145 21.23 -14.78 -4.97
C VAL A 145 19.87 -15.09 -4.34
N GLU A 146 19.61 -14.59 -3.13
CA GLU A 146 18.33 -14.80 -2.44
C GLU A 146 17.16 -14.18 -3.21
N ILE A 147 17.36 -13.00 -3.80
CA ILE A 147 16.36 -12.33 -4.65
C ILE A 147 16.07 -13.19 -5.90
N ASP A 148 17.10 -13.65 -6.60
CA ASP A 148 16.96 -14.42 -7.83
C ASP A 148 16.29 -15.77 -7.55
N GLU A 149 16.63 -16.44 -6.45
CA GLU A 149 15.96 -17.67 -6.03
C GLU A 149 14.47 -17.48 -5.75
N ILE A 150 14.09 -16.38 -5.08
CA ILE A 150 12.69 -16.03 -4.84
C ILE A 150 11.96 -15.80 -6.16
N ILE A 151 12.58 -15.06 -7.10
CA ILE A 151 12.00 -14.77 -8.41
C ILE A 151 11.84 -16.04 -9.24
N VAL A 152 12.85 -16.91 -9.29
CA VAL A 152 12.82 -18.18 -10.03
C VAL A 152 11.74 -19.12 -9.52
N ARG A 153 11.51 -19.16 -8.20
CA ARG A 153 10.44 -19.98 -7.59
C ARG A 153 9.05 -19.36 -7.72
N SER A 154 8.96 -18.09 -8.11
CA SER A 154 7.69 -17.38 -8.26
C SER A 154 6.93 -17.81 -9.53
N ARG A 155 5.65 -17.46 -9.60
CA ARG A 155 4.81 -17.65 -10.80
C ARG A 155 4.65 -16.36 -11.60
N LEU A 156 5.62 -15.45 -11.50
CA LEU A 156 5.58 -14.17 -12.17
C LEU A 156 5.69 -14.35 -13.71
N PRO A 157 5.00 -13.50 -14.49
CA PRO A 157 5.12 -13.55 -15.95
C PRO A 157 6.53 -13.11 -16.38
N GLN A 158 7.13 -13.80 -17.34
CA GLN A 158 8.53 -13.63 -17.76
C GLN A 158 8.86 -12.31 -18.51
N ALA A 159 7.90 -11.38 -18.62
CA ALA A 159 8.09 -10.07 -19.24
C ALA A 159 8.76 -9.09 -18.24
N ASP A 160 8.17 -7.94 -17.96
CA ASP A 160 8.78 -6.93 -17.08
C ASP A 160 8.71 -7.26 -15.57
N ALA A 161 7.99 -8.32 -15.19
CA ALA A 161 7.75 -8.63 -13.78
C ALA A 161 9.02 -9.01 -12.98
N PRO A 162 9.99 -9.78 -13.51
CA PRO A 162 11.23 -10.08 -12.78
C PRO A 162 12.04 -8.82 -12.40
N VAL A 163 12.12 -7.82 -13.29
CA VAL A 163 12.82 -6.56 -13.02
C VAL A 163 12.12 -5.79 -11.89
N LEU A 164 10.78 -5.71 -11.94
CA LEU A 164 9.99 -5.08 -10.87
C LEU A 164 10.09 -5.84 -9.55
N ALA A 165 10.09 -7.19 -9.60
CA ALA A 165 10.25 -8.04 -8.43
C ALA A 165 11.61 -7.81 -7.77
N ASN A 166 12.68 -7.77 -8.56
CA ASN A 166 14.03 -7.50 -8.06
C ASN A 166 14.07 -6.16 -7.31
N ASN A 167 13.51 -5.09 -7.89
CA ASN A 167 13.44 -3.78 -7.23
C ASN A 167 12.60 -3.79 -5.93
N VAL A 168 11.46 -4.50 -5.92
CA VAL A 168 10.62 -4.63 -4.72
C VAL A 168 11.30 -5.44 -3.62
N LEU A 169 11.92 -6.57 -3.96
CA LEU A 169 12.63 -7.43 -3.02
C LEU A 169 13.90 -6.75 -2.49
N ALA A 170 14.60 -5.98 -3.32
CA ALA A 170 15.71 -5.13 -2.88
C ALA A 170 15.25 -4.03 -1.91
N SER A 171 14.07 -3.43 -2.16
CA SER A 171 13.45 -2.49 -1.23
C SER A 171 13.02 -3.16 0.08
N TYR A 172 12.53 -4.40 0.03
CA TYR A 172 12.21 -5.21 1.21
C TYR A 172 13.47 -5.47 2.05
N PHE A 173 14.55 -5.95 1.41
CA PHE A 173 15.84 -6.16 2.06
C PHE A 173 16.35 -4.87 2.71
N ALA A 174 16.30 -3.73 2.01
CA ALA A 174 16.72 -2.45 2.56
C ALA A 174 15.94 -2.06 3.83
N ALA A 175 14.61 -2.29 3.82
CA ALA A 175 13.78 -2.06 4.99
C ALA A 175 14.14 -3.01 6.14
N ALA A 176 14.38 -4.31 5.86
CA ALA A 176 14.78 -5.28 6.87
C ALA A 176 16.17 -5.00 7.45
N LEU A 177 17.10 -4.48 6.64
CA LEU A 177 18.44 -4.06 7.07
C LEU A 177 18.35 -2.87 8.03
N ILE A 178 17.56 -1.85 7.69
CA ILE A 178 17.43 -0.62 8.51
C ILE A 178 16.60 -0.90 9.77
N MET A 179 15.53 -1.68 9.63
CA MET A 179 14.59 -2.06 10.69
C MET A 179 14.61 -3.59 10.91
N PRO A 180 15.62 -4.13 11.60
CA PRO A 180 15.77 -5.57 11.82
C PRO A 180 14.56 -6.14 12.56
N TYR A 181 14.16 -7.35 12.18
CA TYR A 181 12.82 -7.87 12.46
C TYR A 181 12.44 -7.83 13.95
N GLU A 182 13.21 -8.49 14.79
CA GLU A 182 12.91 -8.60 16.23
C GLU A 182 13.07 -7.27 16.98
N PRO A 183 14.16 -6.50 16.82
CA PRO A 183 14.26 -5.17 17.43
C PRO A 183 13.12 -4.24 17.01
N PHE A 184 12.71 -4.28 15.74
CA PHE A 184 11.62 -3.46 15.23
C PHE A 184 10.26 -3.91 15.75
N LEU A 185 9.95 -5.21 15.75
CA LEU A 185 8.71 -5.76 16.29
C LEU A 185 8.57 -5.44 17.79
N ARG A 186 9.65 -5.62 18.56
CA ARG A 186 9.67 -5.28 19.99
C ARG A 186 9.39 -3.79 20.17
N ALA A 187 10.10 -2.93 19.45
CA ALA A 187 9.87 -1.49 19.49
C ALA A 187 8.42 -1.12 19.14
N ALA A 188 7.85 -1.75 18.10
CA ALA A 188 6.47 -1.51 17.68
C ALA A 188 5.47 -1.90 18.77
N ARG A 189 5.68 -3.02 19.47
CA ARG A 189 4.82 -3.40 20.59
C ARG A 189 4.98 -2.45 21.78
N ASP A 190 6.22 -2.12 22.15
CA ASP A 190 6.53 -1.25 23.30
C ASP A 190 5.90 0.15 23.16
N CYS A 191 5.90 0.71 21.94
CA CYS A 191 5.28 2.01 21.66
C CYS A 191 3.86 1.91 21.10
N ARG A 192 3.20 0.74 21.19
CA ARG A 192 1.83 0.53 20.68
C ARG A 192 1.68 1.01 19.24
N TYR A 193 2.58 0.60 18.35
CA TYR A 193 2.56 0.90 16.92
C TYR A 193 2.56 2.41 16.57
N ASP A 194 3.11 3.26 17.45
CA ASP A 194 3.40 4.66 17.13
C ASP A 194 4.41 4.77 15.98
N VAL A 195 3.90 5.08 14.78
CA VAL A 195 4.67 5.17 13.53
C VAL A 195 5.69 6.30 13.59
N GLU A 196 5.36 7.43 14.22
CA GLU A 196 6.27 8.58 14.29
C GLU A 196 7.41 8.32 15.28
N ARG A 197 7.12 7.67 16.40
CA ARG A 197 8.16 7.25 17.34
C ARG A 197 9.08 6.19 16.74
N LEU A 198 8.54 5.22 16.00
CA LEU A 198 9.33 4.23 15.27
C LEU A 198 10.21 4.90 14.19
N ALA A 199 9.65 5.85 13.44
CA ALA A 199 10.38 6.62 12.42
C ALA A 199 11.62 7.30 13.02
N ARG A 200 11.46 7.96 14.18
CA ARG A 200 12.56 8.58 14.91
C ARG A 200 13.58 7.56 15.40
N ARG A 201 13.13 6.43 15.96
CA ARG A 201 14.01 5.40 16.54
C ARG A 201 14.90 4.71 15.50
N PHE A 202 14.39 4.49 14.29
CA PHE A 202 15.09 3.76 13.24
C PHE A 202 15.60 4.65 12.09
N GLY A 203 15.58 5.98 12.25
CA GLY A 203 16.04 6.91 11.21
C GLY A 203 15.32 6.71 9.87
N SER A 204 14.02 6.45 9.91
CA SER A 204 13.20 6.06 8.76
C SER A 204 12.01 7.02 8.58
N SER A 205 11.53 7.21 7.37
CA SER A 205 10.33 8.01 7.07
C SER A 205 9.06 7.30 7.51
N PHE A 206 7.98 8.07 7.64
CA PHE A 206 6.63 7.55 7.92
C PHE A 206 6.23 6.43 6.94
N GLU A 207 6.43 6.64 5.63
CA GLU A 207 6.12 5.61 4.62
C GLU A 207 6.96 4.34 4.83
N GLN A 208 8.27 4.46 5.06
CA GLN A 208 9.15 3.30 5.27
C GLN A 208 8.73 2.48 6.50
N VAL A 209 8.37 3.14 7.60
CA VAL A 209 7.88 2.46 8.81
C VAL A 209 6.54 1.77 8.54
N CYS A 210 5.58 2.46 7.92
CA CYS A 210 4.29 1.84 7.55
C CYS A 210 4.50 0.58 6.69
N HIS A 211 5.44 0.65 5.73
CA HIS A 211 5.82 -0.52 4.93
C HIS A 211 6.40 -1.65 5.76
N ARG A 212 7.34 -1.36 6.67
CA ARG A 212 7.95 -2.40 7.51
C ARG A 212 6.93 -3.05 8.44
N LEU A 213 5.97 -2.28 8.96
CA LEU A 213 4.90 -2.81 9.80
C LEU A 213 4.04 -3.84 9.05
N THR A 214 3.83 -3.70 7.75
CA THR A 214 3.08 -4.69 6.96
C THR A 214 3.88 -5.95 6.60
N THR A 215 5.17 -6.05 6.95
CA THR A 215 6.00 -7.25 6.69
C THR A 215 6.15 -8.15 7.91
N LEU A 216 5.56 -7.79 9.06
CA LEU A 216 5.75 -8.49 10.33
C LEU A 216 4.93 -9.79 10.41
N GLN A 217 5.23 -10.77 9.53
CA GLN A 217 4.51 -12.05 9.41
C GLN A 217 5.40 -13.31 9.57
N ARG A 218 6.50 -13.22 10.35
CA ARG A 218 7.36 -14.35 10.70
C ARG A 218 6.58 -15.30 11.60
N PRO A 219 6.46 -16.60 11.28
CA PRO A 219 5.79 -17.56 12.15
C PRO A 219 6.35 -17.53 13.58
N GLY A 220 5.46 -17.49 14.58
CA GLY A 220 5.83 -17.37 16.00
C GLY A 220 6.15 -15.95 16.50
N LEU A 221 6.41 -14.99 15.59
CA LEU A 221 6.75 -13.61 15.92
C LEU A 221 5.93 -12.62 15.07
N GLN A 222 4.62 -12.86 14.95
CA GLN A 222 3.75 -12.02 14.12
C GLN A 222 3.40 -10.69 14.80
N GLY A 223 3.37 -9.61 14.01
CA GLY A 223 2.75 -8.34 14.37
C GLY A 223 1.27 -8.30 14.00
N ILE A 224 0.63 -7.14 14.21
CA ILE A 224 -0.74 -6.89 13.75
C ILE A 224 -0.83 -7.12 12.22
N PRO A 225 -1.82 -7.87 11.72
CA PRO A 225 -2.11 -7.95 10.28
C PRO A 225 -2.62 -6.60 9.77
N LEU A 226 -1.75 -5.85 9.08
CA LEU A 226 -2.02 -4.49 8.63
C LEU A 226 -2.27 -4.44 7.12
N HIS A 227 -3.22 -3.63 6.69
CA HIS A 227 -3.30 -3.16 5.31
C HIS A 227 -2.54 -1.84 5.14
N LEU A 228 -2.03 -1.60 3.93
CA LEU A 228 -1.45 -0.32 3.54
C LEU A 228 -1.96 0.09 2.16
N VAL A 229 -2.34 1.36 2.05
CA VAL A 229 -2.72 2.02 0.79
C VAL A 229 -1.86 3.25 0.62
N ARG A 230 -1.21 3.41 -0.55
CA ARG A 230 -0.63 4.69 -0.95
C ARG A 230 -1.40 5.26 -2.13
N THR A 231 -1.89 6.48 -1.97
CA THR A 231 -2.60 7.20 -3.03
C THR A 231 -2.02 8.58 -3.29
N ASP A 232 -2.25 9.13 -4.49
CA ASP A 232 -1.99 10.53 -4.81
C ASP A 232 -3.28 11.38 -4.72
N ILE A 233 -3.17 12.68 -5.03
CA ILE A 233 -4.30 13.63 -4.97
C ILE A 233 -5.41 13.33 -5.99
N ALA A 234 -5.10 12.60 -7.07
CA ALA A 234 -6.07 12.21 -8.09
C ALA A 234 -6.80 10.91 -7.72
N GLY A 235 -6.37 10.25 -6.65
CA GLY A 235 -6.93 9.01 -6.17
C GLY A 235 -6.33 7.76 -6.79
N ASN A 236 -5.23 7.89 -7.54
CA ASN A 236 -4.50 6.73 -8.06
C ASN A 236 -3.86 5.98 -6.90
N ILE A 237 -4.09 4.68 -6.83
CA ILE A 237 -3.48 3.82 -5.81
C ILE A 237 -2.23 3.20 -6.40
N SER A 238 -1.08 3.57 -5.84
CA SER A 238 0.23 3.14 -6.35
C SER A 238 0.89 2.05 -5.51
N LYS A 239 0.36 1.76 -4.31
CA LYS A 239 0.78 0.62 -3.47
C LYS A 239 -0.40 0.07 -2.68
N ARG A 240 -0.50 -1.26 -2.60
CA ARG A 240 -1.58 -2.01 -1.97
C ARG A 240 -1.01 -3.19 -1.18
N PHE A 241 -1.38 -3.31 0.08
CA PHE A 241 -1.14 -4.49 0.91
C PHE A 241 -2.41 -4.73 1.72
N SER A 242 -2.93 -5.97 1.75
CA SER A 242 -4.25 -6.26 2.29
C SER A 242 -4.25 -7.36 3.35
N LEU A 243 -3.21 -7.46 4.19
CA LEU A 243 -3.14 -8.53 5.20
C LEU A 243 -4.25 -8.47 6.26
N SER A 244 -4.79 -7.29 6.55
CA SER A 244 -5.93 -7.15 7.47
C SER A 244 -7.24 -7.74 6.96
N GLY A 245 -7.34 -8.09 5.67
CA GLY A 245 -8.58 -8.51 5.00
C GLY A 245 -9.35 -7.39 4.29
N LEU A 246 -8.95 -6.12 4.44
CA LEU A 246 -9.57 -5.00 3.71
C LEU A 246 -9.47 -5.21 2.19
N ALA A 247 -10.62 -5.27 1.52
CA ALA A 247 -10.71 -5.40 0.07
C ALA A 247 -10.36 -4.07 -0.65
N ILE A 248 -9.08 -3.86 -0.92
CA ILE A 248 -8.59 -2.71 -1.68
C ILE A 248 -8.89 -2.92 -3.18
N PRO A 249 -9.59 -2.00 -3.85
CA PRO A 249 -9.90 -2.12 -5.28
C PRO A 249 -8.64 -2.25 -6.14
N ARG A 250 -8.66 -3.28 -6.99
CA ARG A 250 -7.65 -3.48 -8.03
C ARG A 250 -7.88 -2.58 -9.23
N HIS A 251 -9.16 -2.44 -9.61
CA HIS A 251 -9.62 -1.65 -10.75
C HIS A 251 -10.55 -0.53 -10.29
N GLY A 252 -10.40 0.65 -10.88
CA GLY A 252 -11.20 1.84 -10.57
C GLY A 252 -10.76 2.58 -9.29
N SER A 253 -11.53 3.60 -8.92
CA SER A 253 -11.27 4.43 -7.75
C SER A 253 -11.81 3.80 -6.46
N ALA A 254 -11.04 3.90 -5.38
CA ALA A 254 -11.53 3.53 -4.06
C ALA A 254 -12.55 4.52 -3.53
N CYS A 255 -13.25 4.14 -2.46
CA CYS A 255 -14.28 4.97 -1.88
C CYS A 255 -13.70 6.31 -1.37
N PRO A 256 -14.19 7.47 -1.86
CA PRO A 256 -13.69 8.79 -1.46
C PRO A 256 -13.88 9.09 0.04
N ARG A 257 -14.71 8.30 0.75
CA ARG A 257 -14.91 8.42 2.21
C ARG A 257 -13.77 7.81 3.03
N TRP A 258 -12.85 7.06 2.41
CA TRP A 258 -11.67 6.55 3.10
C TRP A 258 -10.79 7.71 3.59
N ASN A 259 -10.35 7.65 4.84
CA ASN A 259 -9.55 8.71 5.46
C ASN A 259 -8.24 9.01 4.73
N VAL A 260 -7.73 8.08 3.93
CA VAL A 260 -6.57 8.27 3.04
C VAL A 260 -6.74 9.51 2.14
N TYR A 261 -7.96 9.82 1.70
CA TYR A 261 -8.23 11.02 0.89
C TYR A 261 -8.36 12.27 1.74
N SER A 262 -9.07 12.18 2.87
CA SER A 262 -9.20 13.30 3.81
C SER A 262 -7.86 13.76 4.40
N ALA A 263 -6.83 12.90 4.40
CA ALA A 263 -5.50 13.24 4.87
C ALA A 263 -4.81 14.32 4.03
N PHE A 264 -5.23 14.55 2.78
CA PHE A 264 -4.74 15.68 1.99
C PHE A 264 -5.26 17.04 2.49
N LEU A 265 -6.40 17.06 3.18
CA LEU A 265 -6.99 18.29 3.73
C LEU A 265 -6.25 18.79 4.98
N ARG A 266 -5.50 17.92 5.66
CA ARG A 266 -4.70 18.23 6.84
C ARG A 266 -3.26 17.73 6.66
N PRO A 267 -2.45 18.42 5.85
CA PRO A 267 -1.10 17.95 5.54
C PRO A 267 -0.22 17.77 6.77
N GLY A 268 0.42 16.60 6.87
CA GLY A 268 1.33 16.29 7.98
C GLY A 268 0.66 15.79 9.26
N GLU A 269 -0.66 15.87 9.40
CA GLU A 269 -1.41 15.32 10.54
C GLU A 269 -1.85 13.88 10.30
N ILE A 270 -1.93 13.09 11.38
CA ILE A 270 -2.47 11.72 11.34
C ILE A 270 -3.98 11.77 11.58
N ASN A 271 -4.74 11.35 10.58
CA ASN A 271 -6.20 11.24 10.67
C ASN A 271 -6.59 9.82 11.03
N VAL A 272 -7.45 9.66 12.03
CA VAL A 272 -7.99 8.36 12.43
C VAL A 272 -9.42 8.19 11.92
N GLN A 273 -9.80 6.98 11.54
CA GLN A 273 -11.14 6.63 11.11
C GLN A 273 -11.46 5.17 11.46
N ILE A 274 -12.66 4.94 12.00
CA ILE A 274 -13.27 3.61 12.07
C ILE A 274 -14.10 3.44 10.80
N SER A 275 -13.67 2.54 9.92
CA SER A 275 -14.31 2.28 8.62
C SER A 275 -15.11 0.99 8.68
N GLN A 276 -16.38 1.00 8.28
CA GLN A 276 -17.19 -0.22 8.15
C GLN A 276 -17.55 -0.50 6.69
N LEU A 277 -17.16 -1.67 6.21
CA LEU A 277 -17.51 -2.16 4.88
C LEU A 277 -18.99 -2.60 4.81
N PRO A 278 -19.57 -2.76 3.60
CA PRO A 278 -20.97 -3.15 3.45
C PRO A 278 -21.30 -4.58 3.94
N ASP A 279 -20.30 -5.39 4.23
CA ASP A 279 -20.42 -6.72 4.84
C ASP A 279 -20.50 -6.66 6.38
N GLY A 280 -20.35 -5.48 6.98
CA GLY A 280 -20.37 -5.26 8.44
C GLY A 280 -18.98 -5.28 9.08
N GLU A 281 -17.94 -5.74 8.36
CA GLU A 281 -16.57 -5.78 8.89
C GLU A 281 -16.06 -4.36 9.13
N SER A 282 -15.48 -4.16 10.31
CA SER A 282 -15.01 -2.86 10.78
C SER A 282 -13.49 -2.85 10.92
N TYR A 283 -12.89 -1.75 10.46
CA TYR A 283 -11.45 -1.54 10.38
C TYR A 283 -11.08 -0.26 11.10
N PHE A 284 -9.96 -0.29 11.81
CA PHE A 284 -9.35 0.89 12.40
C PHE A 284 -8.21 1.36 11.50
N CYS A 285 -8.35 2.56 10.96
CA CYS A 285 -7.45 3.11 9.95
C CYS A 285 -6.86 4.43 10.41
N ILE A 286 -5.56 4.60 10.17
CA ILE A 286 -4.87 5.89 10.23
C ILE A 286 -4.46 6.31 8.82
N ALA A 287 -4.40 7.61 8.57
CA ALA A 287 -3.88 8.13 7.32
C ALA A 287 -3.11 9.43 7.51
N ARG A 288 -2.03 9.61 6.77
CA ARG A 288 -1.23 10.84 6.78
C ARG A 288 -0.76 11.17 5.37
N SER A 289 -0.89 12.43 4.98
CA SER A 289 -0.29 12.90 3.73
C SER A 289 1.18 13.28 3.94
N ILE A 290 1.99 12.96 2.92
CA ILE A 290 3.42 13.19 2.85
C ILE A 290 3.74 13.90 1.54
N THR A 291 4.80 14.71 1.57
CA THR A 291 5.30 15.42 0.41
C THR A 291 6.69 14.92 0.06
N LYS A 292 6.90 14.58 -1.22
CA LYS A 292 8.18 14.16 -1.78
C LYS A 292 8.59 15.08 -2.92
N GLY A 293 9.88 15.15 -3.22
CA GLY A 293 10.41 15.95 -4.33
C GLY A 293 11.44 16.96 -3.85
N ASP A 294 11.89 17.79 -4.77
CA ASP A 294 13.10 18.59 -4.60
C ASP A 294 12.95 19.68 -3.54
N TYR A 295 13.95 19.76 -2.66
CA TYR A 295 14.04 20.76 -1.61
C TYR A 295 14.69 22.07 -2.12
N ARG A 296 14.21 22.57 -3.27
CA ARG A 296 14.58 23.89 -3.80
C ARG A 296 13.33 24.76 -4.03
N HIS A 297 13.53 26.07 -4.14
CA HIS A 297 12.45 27.00 -4.47
C HIS A 297 11.80 26.63 -5.81
N ASN A 298 10.47 26.60 -5.85
CA ASN A 298 9.64 26.26 -7.03
C ASN A 298 9.88 24.88 -7.66
N ALA A 299 10.51 23.95 -6.93
CA ALA A 299 10.65 22.60 -7.42
C ALA A 299 9.30 21.85 -7.41
N PRO A 300 9.05 20.97 -8.39
CA PRO A 300 7.85 20.16 -8.41
C PRO A 300 7.80 19.26 -7.16
N ARG A 301 6.67 19.32 -6.45
CA ARG A 301 6.39 18.46 -5.31
C ARG A 301 5.38 17.40 -5.70
N ARG A 302 5.54 16.22 -5.12
CA ARG A 302 4.67 15.06 -5.27
C ARG A 302 3.99 14.82 -3.93
N HIS A 303 2.66 14.85 -3.92
CA HIS A 303 1.86 14.67 -2.71
C HIS A 303 1.26 13.27 -2.72
N PHE A 304 1.49 12.54 -1.64
CA PHE A 304 0.93 11.21 -1.42
C PHE A 304 0.22 11.16 -0.09
N SER A 305 -0.66 10.19 0.07
CA SER A 305 -1.25 9.83 1.36
C SER A 305 -1.03 8.35 1.63
N ILE A 306 -0.59 8.06 2.84
CA ILE A 306 -0.32 6.71 3.34
C ILE A 306 -1.43 6.37 4.33
N GLY A 307 -2.28 5.42 3.95
CA GLY A 307 -3.25 4.78 4.83
C GLY A 307 -2.67 3.49 5.39
N LEU A 308 -2.80 3.28 6.70
CA LEU A 308 -2.41 2.05 7.40
C LEU A 308 -3.56 1.66 8.32
N GLY A 309 -3.92 0.39 8.39
CA GLY A 309 -4.98 -0.03 9.30
C GLY A 309 -5.08 -1.53 9.53
N CYS A 310 -5.93 -1.90 10.47
CA CYS A 310 -6.16 -3.28 10.90
C CYS A 310 -7.65 -3.53 11.10
N ARG A 311 -8.03 -4.81 11.33
CA ARG A 311 -9.37 -5.12 11.86
C ARG A 311 -9.56 -4.43 13.21
N ILE A 312 -10.79 -4.02 13.51
CA ILE A 312 -11.09 -3.23 14.73
C ILE A 312 -10.69 -3.95 16.02
N GLU A 313 -10.67 -5.28 16.04
CA GLU A 313 -10.22 -6.11 17.17
C GLU A 313 -8.75 -5.84 17.57
N HIS A 314 -7.92 -5.39 16.64
CA HIS A 314 -6.52 -5.04 16.90
C HIS A 314 -6.31 -3.56 17.24
N ALA A 315 -7.34 -2.71 17.14
CA ALA A 315 -7.22 -1.26 17.26
C ALA A 315 -6.55 -0.81 18.57
N ARG A 316 -6.89 -1.45 19.70
CA ARG A 316 -6.36 -1.13 21.03
C ARG A 316 -4.84 -1.28 21.14
N GLN A 317 -4.23 -2.07 20.27
CA GLN A 317 -2.77 -2.24 20.21
C GLN A 317 -2.07 -1.05 19.54
N MET A 318 -2.81 -0.18 18.86
CA MET A 318 -2.30 1.04 18.24
C MET A 318 -2.58 2.25 19.15
N VAL A 319 -1.57 3.09 19.40
CA VAL A 319 -1.66 4.30 20.23
C VAL A 319 -2.73 5.27 19.72
N TYR A 320 -2.97 5.27 18.41
CA TYR A 320 -3.96 6.13 17.76
C TYR A 320 -5.41 5.85 18.17
N SER A 321 -5.67 4.72 18.84
CA SER A 321 -6.99 4.40 19.40
C SER A 321 -7.27 5.08 20.75
N ASP A 322 -6.26 5.74 21.33
CA ASP A 322 -6.42 6.42 22.61
C ASP A 322 -7.43 7.58 22.50
N GLY A 323 -8.40 7.62 23.42
CA GLY A 323 -9.49 8.60 23.39
C GLY A 323 -10.62 8.29 22.41
N ILE A 324 -10.58 7.16 21.71
CA ILE A 324 -11.62 6.75 20.76
C ILE A 324 -12.48 5.65 21.37
N ASP A 325 -13.80 5.85 21.35
CA ASP A 325 -14.75 4.80 21.73
C ASP A 325 -14.98 3.85 20.55
N LEU A 326 -14.20 2.78 20.52
CA LEU A 326 -14.24 1.76 19.47
C LEU A 326 -15.58 1.01 19.38
N GLY A 327 -16.42 1.07 20.43
CA GLY A 327 -17.75 0.45 20.44
C GLY A 327 -18.87 1.39 19.97
N ASN A 328 -18.58 2.68 19.82
CA ASN A 328 -19.59 3.68 19.49
C ASN A 328 -19.94 3.65 18.00
N ALA A 329 -21.16 3.17 17.70
CA ALA A 329 -21.68 3.13 16.34
C ALA A 329 -21.72 4.51 15.65
N THR A 330 -21.80 5.62 16.39
CA THR A 330 -21.83 6.96 15.78
C THR A 330 -20.47 7.41 15.25
N GLN A 331 -19.37 6.81 15.70
CA GLN A 331 -18.02 7.08 15.19
C GLN A 331 -17.67 6.24 13.96
N ILE A 332 -18.49 5.23 13.64
CA ILE A 332 -18.29 4.36 12.49
C ILE A 332 -18.63 5.12 11.21
N VAL A 333 -17.67 5.20 10.30
CA VAL A 333 -17.88 5.75 8.96
C VAL A 333 -18.24 4.60 8.01
N PRO A 334 -19.48 4.56 7.47
CA PRO A 334 -19.86 3.57 6.48
C PRO A 334 -19.12 3.86 5.16
N VAL A 335 -18.28 2.92 4.74
CA VAL A 335 -17.50 3.01 3.50
C VAL A 335 -17.86 1.85 2.56
N GLY A 336 -17.30 1.88 1.36
CA GLY A 336 -17.35 0.76 0.41
C GLY A 336 -15.98 0.54 -0.23
N ALA A 337 -15.87 -0.47 -1.09
CA ALA A 337 -14.67 -0.66 -1.91
C ALA A 337 -14.59 0.41 -3.03
N GLY A 338 -15.70 0.65 -3.74
CA GLY A 338 -15.81 1.69 -4.77
C GLY A 338 -17.26 1.87 -5.21
N CYS A 339 -17.62 3.05 -5.76
CA CYS A 339 -19.03 3.40 -5.99
C CYS A 339 -19.77 2.39 -6.88
N ARG A 340 -19.14 1.90 -7.95
CA ARG A 340 -19.75 0.97 -8.93
C ARG A 340 -20.13 -0.39 -8.35
N VAL A 341 -19.52 -0.80 -7.25
CA VAL A 341 -19.75 -2.11 -6.60
C VAL A 341 -20.30 -1.98 -5.17
N CYS A 342 -20.48 -0.74 -4.69
CA CYS A 342 -20.96 -0.49 -3.34
C CYS A 342 -22.51 -0.58 -3.33
N PRO A 343 -23.11 -1.41 -2.47
CA PRO A 343 -24.57 -1.56 -2.41
C PRO A 343 -25.27 -0.47 -1.57
N ARG A 344 -24.53 0.43 -0.89
CA ARG A 344 -25.12 1.44 0.00
C ARG A 344 -25.90 2.51 -0.78
N MET A 345 -27.22 2.55 -0.64
CA MET A 345 -28.07 3.43 -1.46
C MET A 345 -28.31 4.81 -0.85
N ASP A 346 -27.84 5.05 0.37
CA ASP A 346 -28.00 6.26 1.19
C ASP A 346 -26.72 7.12 1.23
N CYS A 347 -25.80 6.93 0.28
CA CYS A 347 -24.49 7.58 0.30
C CYS A 347 -24.48 8.91 -0.48
N GLY A 348 -24.53 10.05 0.23
CA GLY A 348 -24.42 11.39 -0.38
C GLY A 348 -23.12 11.65 -1.16
N GLN A 349 -22.03 10.93 -0.84
CA GLN A 349 -20.74 11.05 -1.54
C GLN A 349 -20.66 10.19 -2.83
N ARG A 350 -21.74 9.51 -3.22
CA ARG A 350 -21.72 8.56 -4.35
C ARG A 350 -21.47 9.26 -5.68
N ALA A 351 -20.43 8.81 -6.40
CA ALA A 351 -20.01 9.37 -7.69
C ALA A 351 -20.51 8.58 -8.92
N TYR A 352 -20.84 7.30 -8.75
CA TYR A 352 -21.34 6.44 -9.83
C TYR A 352 -22.48 5.54 -9.32
N PRO A 353 -23.45 5.17 -10.17
CA PRO A 353 -24.48 4.21 -9.81
C PRO A 353 -23.85 2.81 -9.59
N PRO A 354 -24.43 1.97 -8.71
CA PRO A 354 -24.06 0.55 -8.64
C PRO A 354 -24.34 -0.13 -9.98
N ALA A 355 -23.42 -0.98 -10.45
CA ALA A 355 -23.52 -1.63 -11.76
C ALA A 355 -24.74 -2.56 -11.90
N ASP A 356 -25.24 -3.08 -10.79
CA ASP A 356 -26.36 -4.02 -10.69
C ASP A 356 -27.71 -3.33 -10.41
N HIS A 357 -27.75 -1.99 -10.32
CA HIS A 357 -28.96 -1.28 -9.92
C HIS A 357 -29.53 -0.42 -11.05
N ARG A 358 -30.84 -0.58 -11.32
CA ARG A 358 -31.58 0.34 -12.18
C ARG A 358 -31.94 1.59 -11.39
N PHE A 359 -31.47 2.74 -11.86
CA PHE A 359 -31.75 4.02 -11.23
C PHE A 359 -33.14 4.55 -11.65
N ARG A 360 -33.90 5.10 -10.69
CA ARG A 360 -35.20 5.75 -10.91
C ARG A 360 -35.18 7.14 -10.28
N LEU A 361 -35.59 8.15 -11.05
CA LEU A 361 -35.83 9.51 -10.58
C LEU A 361 -37.29 9.63 -10.13
N ASP A 362 -37.51 10.22 -8.96
CA ASP A 362 -38.84 10.68 -8.54
C ASP A 362 -38.97 12.15 -8.98
N PRO A 363 -39.97 12.53 -9.78
CA PRO A 363 -40.21 13.94 -10.10
C PRO A 363 -40.66 14.80 -8.91
N ALA A 364 -41.24 14.18 -7.86
CA ALA A 364 -41.80 14.88 -6.71
C ALA A 364 -40.80 15.12 -5.57
N ALA A 365 -39.67 14.42 -5.58
CA ALA A 365 -38.62 14.54 -4.59
C ALA A 365 -37.25 14.64 -5.28
N ARG A 366 -36.26 15.26 -4.65
CA ARG A 366 -34.89 15.33 -5.19
C ARG A 366 -33.88 15.00 -4.11
N ALA A 367 -33.15 13.89 -4.27
CA ALA A 367 -32.03 13.57 -3.40
C ALA A 367 -30.85 14.53 -3.64
N GLU A 368 -30.06 14.77 -2.59
CA GLU A 368 -28.85 15.60 -2.65
C GLU A 368 -27.84 15.06 -3.68
N SER A 369 -27.63 13.74 -3.69
CA SER A 369 -26.91 13.06 -4.76
C SER A 369 -27.88 12.32 -5.66
N ILE A 370 -27.75 12.52 -6.97
CA ILE A 370 -28.58 11.85 -7.98
C ILE A 370 -28.53 10.33 -7.81
N TYR A 371 -27.44 9.73 -7.33
CA TYR A 371 -27.36 8.27 -7.22
C TYR A 371 -27.85 7.71 -5.88
N THR A 372 -28.38 8.55 -5.01
CA THR A 372 -28.95 8.15 -3.72
C THR A 372 -30.41 7.74 -3.92
N ARG A 373 -30.83 6.64 -3.32
CA ARG A 373 -32.22 6.20 -3.38
C ARG A 373 -33.07 7.14 -2.54
N MET A 374 -34.03 7.82 -3.18
CA MET A 374 -35.12 8.47 -2.45
C MET A 374 -36.01 7.40 -1.84
N GLY A 375 -36.38 7.61 -0.57
CA GLY A 375 -37.02 6.64 0.29
C GLY A 375 -38.11 5.82 -0.41
N TYR A 376 -37.88 4.50 -0.50
CA TYR A 376 -38.99 3.56 -0.44
C TYR A 376 -39.23 3.29 1.05
N PRO A 377 -40.48 3.26 1.55
CA PRO A 377 -40.74 2.88 2.93
C PRO A 377 -40.18 1.47 3.19
N ALA A 378 -39.73 1.26 4.42
CA ALA A 378 -39.24 -0.02 4.92
C ALA A 378 -40.39 -1.03 5.12
N SER A 379 -41.13 -1.35 4.06
CA SER A 379 -42.09 -2.45 3.96
C SER A 379 -42.85 -2.31 2.65
N ALA A 380 -42.53 -3.13 1.66
CA ALA A 380 -43.47 -3.45 0.59
C ALA A 380 -43.47 -4.97 0.48
N ASP A 381 -44.53 -5.57 1.03
CA ASP A 381 -44.84 -6.98 0.92
C ASP A 381 -44.71 -7.45 -0.52
N PHE A 382 -43.99 -8.55 -0.71
CA PHE A 382 -43.98 -9.34 -1.94
C PHE A 382 -45.25 -10.19 -2.05
N SER A 383 -46.43 -9.59 -1.90
CA SER A 383 -47.72 -10.25 -2.13
C SER A 383 -48.51 -9.48 -3.18
N GLY A 384 -48.14 -9.65 -4.44
CA GLY A 384 -48.78 -8.93 -5.54
C GLY A 384 -48.29 -9.35 -6.92
N LEU A 385 -48.25 -10.66 -7.20
CA LEU A 385 -48.29 -11.14 -8.57
C LEU A 385 -49.77 -11.14 -9.01
N PRO A 386 -50.18 -10.43 -10.08
CA PRO A 386 -51.47 -10.68 -10.67
C PRO A 386 -51.41 -12.03 -11.36
N ALA A 387 -52.24 -12.95 -10.90
CA ALA A 387 -52.57 -14.15 -11.66
C ALA A 387 -53.43 -13.72 -12.85
N THR A 388 -52.85 -13.78 -14.06
CA THR A 388 -53.52 -14.10 -15.32
C THR A 388 -52.47 -14.51 -16.34
#